data_AF-A0A512UNV2-F1
#
_entry.id   AF-A0A512UNV2-F1
#
_cell.length_a   1.000
_cell.length_b   1.000
_cell.length_c   1.000
_cell.angle_alpha   90.00
_cell.angle_beta   90.00
_cell.angle_gamma   90.00
#
_symmetry.space_group_name_H-M   'P 1'
#
loop_
_entity.id
_entity.type
_entity.pdbx_description
1 polymer ?
#
loop_
_entity_poly.entity_id
_entity_poly.type
_entity_poly.pdbx_seq_one_letter_code
_entity_poly.pdbx_strand_id
1 'polypeptide(L)'
;MWPFTSADKSSSELDKELPENLKEFFKESDPSYRLIDHEEDPKESQVQKVLARQSKEYDGELDRYKHSETPRKVATINCAELQQAVVACYQGWSFFGNECSEEIIRTTKCLEIQQAALKKLRFGDCYSVKHCSSIRAFTDLLFTSHFGQFGENINEETTSKFDTAVDEAFAAVWR
;
A
#
# COMPACT_ATOMS: atom_id res chain seq x y z
N MET A 1 -37.50 11.24 -5.65
CA MET A 1 -37.86 9.82 -5.79
C MET A 1 -36.76 9.17 -6.63
N TRP A 2 -35.85 8.45 -5.99
CA TRP A 2 -34.71 7.79 -6.65
C TRP A 2 -35.16 6.43 -7.21
N PRO A 3 -34.75 6.01 -8.43
CA PRO A 3 -35.32 4.83 -9.08
C PRO A 3 -34.43 3.59 -8.91
N PHE A 4 -34.16 3.16 -7.67
CA PHE A 4 -33.42 1.91 -7.41
C PHE A 4 -34.10 0.99 -6.40
N THR A 5 -35.40 1.18 -6.15
CA THR A 5 -36.18 0.28 -5.29
C THR A 5 -36.99 -0.68 -6.14
N SER A 6 -36.37 -1.77 -6.57
CA SER A 6 -37.09 -3.02 -6.86
C SER A 6 -36.13 -4.21 -7.00
N ALA A 7 -36.21 -5.09 -5.99
CA ALA A 7 -35.93 -6.52 -6.01
C ALA A 7 -34.47 -6.99 -6.26
N ASP A 8 -34.01 -7.85 -5.36
CA ASP A 8 -32.81 -8.68 -5.46
C ASP A 8 -32.77 -9.47 -6.77
N LYS A 9 -32.23 -8.85 -7.83
CA LYS A 9 -31.82 -9.56 -9.05
C LYS A 9 -30.33 -9.88 -8.92
N SER A 10 -29.98 -11.17 -9.05
CA SER A 10 -28.60 -11.62 -9.08
C SER A 10 -27.83 -10.95 -10.22
N SER A 11 -26.52 -10.68 -10.04
CA SER A 11 -25.67 -9.97 -11.01
C SER A 11 -25.76 -10.52 -12.45
N SER A 12 -26.01 -11.82 -12.59
CA SER A 12 -26.21 -12.52 -13.87
C SER A 12 -27.47 -12.12 -14.65
N GLU A 13 -28.48 -11.53 -14.01
CA GLU A 13 -29.67 -11.00 -14.68
C GLU A 13 -29.48 -9.55 -15.13
N LEU A 14 -28.69 -8.75 -14.39
CA LEU A 14 -28.31 -7.38 -14.73
C LEU A 14 -27.42 -7.32 -15.98
N ASP A 15 -26.54 -8.32 -16.15
CA ASP A 15 -25.66 -8.45 -17.33
C ASP A 15 -26.42 -8.60 -18.65
N LYS A 16 -27.70 -8.98 -18.63
CA LYS A 16 -28.53 -9.13 -19.84
C LYS A 16 -29.24 -7.84 -20.24
N GLU A 17 -29.42 -6.90 -19.32
CA GLU A 17 -30.18 -5.66 -19.52
C GLU A 17 -29.29 -4.43 -19.74
N LEU A 18 -28.00 -4.51 -19.40
CA LEU A 18 -27.07 -3.39 -19.56
C LEU A 18 -26.56 -3.26 -21.03
N PRO A 19 -26.50 -2.04 -21.59
CA PRO A 19 -25.84 -1.80 -22.86
C PRO A 19 -24.33 -2.11 -22.76
N GLU A 20 -23.72 -2.59 -23.84
CA GLU A 20 -22.33 -3.10 -23.92
C GLU A 20 -21.30 -2.19 -23.22
N ASN A 21 -21.45 -0.87 -23.39
CA ASN A 21 -20.55 0.14 -22.81
C ASN A 21 -20.61 0.25 -21.28
N LEU A 22 -21.69 -0.20 -20.63
CA LEU A 22 -21.80 -0.24 -19.17
C LEU A 22 -21.36 -1.58 -18.59
N LYS A 23 -21.40 -2.66 -19.37
CA LYS A 23 -20.88 -3.96 -18.93
C LYS A 23 -19.38 -3.92 -18.69
N GLU A 24 -18.63 -3.23 -19.55
CA GLU A 24 -17.19 -3.00 -19.32
C GLU A 24 -16.93 -2.22 -18.03
N PHE A 25 -17.73 -1.18 -17.75
CA PHE A 25 -17.61 -0.40 -16.53
C PHE A 25 -17.87 -1.24 -15.26
N PHE A 26 -18.88 -2.11 -15.28
CA PHE A 26 -19.16 -3.02 -14.16
C PHE A 26 -18.12 -4.13 -14.04
N LYS A 27 -17.54 -4.63 -15.13
CA LYS A 27 -16.40 -5.56 -15.08
C LYS A 27 -15.16 -4.96 -14.41
N GLU A 28 -14.88 -3.68 -14.63
CA GLU A 28 -13.77 -2.99 -13.94
C GLU A 28 -14.04 -2.73 -12.45
N SER A 29 -15.32 -2.55 -12.11
CA SER A 29 -15.77 -2.12 -10.77
C SER A 29 -16.15 -3.30 -9.85
N ASP A 30 -16.48 -4.46 -10.41
CA ASP A 30 -16.87 -5.64 -9.65
C ASP A 30 -15.62 -6.47 -9.26
N PRO A 31 -15.28 -6.60 -7.96
CA PRO A 31 -14.13 -7.36 -7.52
C PRO A 31 -14.22 -8.85 -7.88
N SER A 32 -15.40 -9.39 -8.20
CA SER A 32 -15.57 -10.79 -8.60
C SER A 32 -15.06 -11.10 -10.02
N TYR A 33 -15.03 -10.12 -10.92
CA TYR A 33 -14.57 -10.31 -12.30
C TYR A 33 -13.04 -10.28 -12.45
N ARG A 34 -12.31 -9.74 -11.45
CA ARG A 34 -10.85 -9.80 -11.38
C ARG A 34 -10.30 -11.23 -11.21
N LEU A 35 -11.16 -12.19 -10.89
CA LEU A 35 -10.79 -13.57 -10.59
C LEU A 35 -10.69 -14.47 -11.84
N ILE A 36 -11.08 -14.01 -13.03
CA ILE A 36 -11.31 -14.91 -14.17
C ILE A 36 -10.19 -14.89 -15.22
N ASP A 37 -9.38 -13.82 -15.34
CA ASP A 37 -8.51 -13.63 -16.51
C ASP A 37 -7.04 -13.23 -16.25
N HIS A 38 -6.52 -13.48 -15.05
CA HIS A 38 -5.09 -13.35 -14.80
C HIS A 38 -4.51 -14.72 -14.47
N GLU A 39 -3.42 -15.11 -15.14
CA GLU A 39 -2.45 -16.05 -14.56
C GLU A 39 -2.31 -15.71 -13.08
N GLU A 40 -2.85 -16.54 -12.19
CA GLU A 40 -3.02 -16.19 -10.78
C GLU A 40 -1.65 -15.84 -10.20
N ASP A 41 -1.39 -14.56 -9.96
CA ASP A 41 -0.26 -14.14 -9.14
C ASP A 41 -0.35 -14.94 -7.83
N PRO A 42 0.63 -15.82 -7.51
CA PRO A 42 0.57 -16.66 -6.32
C PRO A 42 0.35 -15.86 -5.04
N LYS A 43 0.83 -14.60 -5.02
CA LYS A 43 0.64 -13.66 -3.91
C LYS A 43 -0.80 -13.17 -3.81
N GLU A 44 -1.47 -12.93 -4.94
CA GLU A 44 -2.89 -12.56 -4.97
C GLU A 44 -3.77 -13.71 -4.47
N SER A 45 -3.51 -14.95 -4.94
CA SER A 45 -4.22 -16.14 -4.47
C SER A 45 -4.07 -16.34 -2.96
N GLN A 46 -2.87 -16.07 -2.41
CA GLN A 46 -2.63 -16.13 -0.96
C GLN A 46 -3.43 -15.06 -0.20
N VAL A 47 -3.40 -13.81 -0.66
CA VAL A 47 -4.16 -12.70 -0.05
C VAL A 47 -5.65 -13.05 -0.02
N GLN A 48 -6.22 -13.45 -1.15
CA GLN A 48 -7.64 -13.80 -1.24
C GLN A 48 -8.00 -14.97 -0.31
N LYS A 49 -7.15 -16.00 -0.20
CA LYS A 49 -7.33 -17.10 0.76
C LYS A 49 -7.36 -16.63 2.21
N VAL A 50 -6.48 -15.69 2.59
CA VAL A 50 -6.47 -15.12 3.95
C VAL A 50 -7.70 -14.26 4.18
N LEU A 51 -8.06 -13.40 3.23
CA LEU A 51 -9.24 -12.53 3.32
C LEU A 51 -10.53 -13.35 3.45
N ALA A 52 -10.67 -14.43 2.69
CA ALA A 52 -11.83 -15.32 2.77
C ALA A 52 -11.95 -16.03 4.13
N ARG A 53 -10.82 -16.35 4.79
CA ARG A 53 -10.81 -16.94 6.14
C ARG A 53 -11.11 -15.93 7.23
N GLN A 54 -10.71 -14.68 7.03
CA GLN A 54 -10.92 -13.60 7.98
C GLN A 54 -12.35 -13.04 7.90
N SER A 55 -13.31 -13.79 7.34
CA SER A 55 -14.70 -13.35 7.15
C SER A 55 -15.24 -12.74 8.44
N LYS A 56 -15.31 -11.42 8.43
CA LYS A 56 -15.77 -10.64 9.56
C LYS A 56 -16.88 -9.74 9.09
N GLU A 57 -17.86 -9.64 9.97
CA GLU A 57 -18.85 -8.60 10.04
C GLU A 57 -18.19 -7.25 9.72
N TYR A 58 -18.88 -6.42 8.94
CA TYR A 58 -18.38 -5.12 8.51
C TYR A 58 -17.78 -4.31 9.67
N ASP A 59 -16.51 -3.90 9.54
CA ASP A 59 -15.80 -3.10 10.53
C ASP A 59 -15.58 -1.67 10.01
N GLY A 60 -16.46 -0.76 10.42
CA GLY A 60 -16.34 0.66 10.06
C GLY A 60 -15.12 1.35 10.68
N GLU A 61 -14.42 0.75 11.64
CA GLU A 61 -13.13 1.24 12.12
C GLU A 61 -12.03 0.99 11.09
N LEU A 62 -11.95 -0.23 10.55
CA LEU A 62 -10.98 -0.59 9.52
C LEU A 62 -11.12 0.27 8.26
N ASP A 63 -12.34 0.51 7.81
CA ASP A 63 -12.59 1.35 6.62
C ASP A 63 -12.11 2.78 6.83
N ARG A 64 -12.46 3.38 7.97
CA ARG A 64 -11.99 4.72 8.34
C ARG A 64 -10.47 4.76 8.44
N TYR A 65 -9.87 3.72 9.03
CA TYR A 65 -8.43 3.59 9.11
C TYR A 65 -7.79 3.58 7.71
N LYS A 66 -8.22 2.69 6.81
CA LYS A 66 -7.71 2.59 5.44
C LYS A 66 -7.87 3.88 4.65
N HIS A 67 -8.97 4.60 4.85
CA HIS A 67 -9.21 5.88 4.20
C HIS A 67 -8.25 6.98 4.73
N SER A 68 -8.00 6.97 6.04
CA SER A 68 -7.15 7.97 6.70
C SER A 68 -5.65 7.68 6.57
N GLU A 69 -5.25 6.42 6.45
CA GLU A 69 -3.87 5.92 6.43
C GLU A 69 -3.54 5.32 5.05
N THR A 70 -3.43 6.19 4.05
CA THR A 70 -3.04 5.75 2.69
C THR A 70 -1.56 5.31 2.66
N PRO A 71 -1.13 4.47 1.70
CA PRO A 71 0.28 4.06 1.57
C PRO A 71 1.25 5.25 1.50
N ARG A 72 0.85 6.34 0.82
CA ARG A 72 1.62 7.58 0.75
C ARG A 72 1.78 8.24 2.12
N LYS A 73 0.71 8.30 2.91
CA LYS A 73 0.75 8.88 4.26
C LYS A 73 1.60 8.01 5.18
N VAL A 74 1.44 6.69 5.11
CA VAL A 74 2.26 5.76 5.90
C VAL A 74 3.74 5.89 5.56
N ALA A 75 4.10 5.93 4.27
CA ALA A 75 5.47 6.19 3.84
C ALA A 75 6.00 7.53 4.37
N THR A 76 5.16 8.57 4.35
CA THR A 76 5.51 9.88 4.93
C THR A 76 5.83 9.77 6.43
N ILE A 77 5.05 9.00 7.18
CA ILE A 77 5.28 8.81 8.61
C ILE A 77 6.56 8.00 8.85
N ASN A 78 6.81 6.93 8.09
CA ASN A 78 8.02 6.13 8.22
C ASN A 78 9.29 6.95 7.86
N CYS A 79 9.19 7.88 6.89
CA CYS A 79 10.29 8.77 6.51
C CYS A 79 10.34 10.08 7.30
N ALA A 80 9.57 10.22 8.39
CA ALA A 80 9.43 11.51 9.10
C ALA A 80 10.75 12.04 9.66
N GLU A 81 11.65 11.16 10.11
CA GLU A 81 12.96 11.56 10.62
C GLU A 81 13.84 12.22 9.53
N LEU A 82 13.81 11.69 8.30
CA LEU A 82 14.50 12.31 7.15
C LEU A 82 13.85 13.65 6.77
N GLN A 83 12.53 13.74 6.83
CA GLN A 83 11.83 15.01 6.59
C GLN A 83 12.23 16.07 7.62
N GLN A 84 12.41 15.68 8.88
CA GLN A 84 12.90 16.58 9.91
C GLN A 84 14.34 17.04 9.64
N ALA A 85 15.20 16.16 9.11
CA ALA A 85 16.56 16.54 8.70
C ALA A 85 16.56 17.60 7.59
N VAL A 86 15.64 17.50 6.61
CA VAL A 86 15.44 18.53 5.58
C VAL A 86 15.04 19.87 6.20
N VAL A 87 14.09 19.88 7.12
CA VAL A 87 13.65 21.10 7.82
C VAL A 87 14.81 21.73 8.60
N ALA A 88 15.58 20.91 9.33
CA ALA A 88 16.76 21.37 10.08
C ALA A 88 17.82 21.98 9.14
N CYS A 89 18.05 21.36 7.97
CA CYS A 89 18.95 21.91 6.97
C CYS A 89 18.48 23.28 6.47
N TYR A 90 17.20 23.46 6.13
CA TYR A 90 16.68 24.75 5.67
C TYR A 90 16.78 25.86 6.73
N GLN A 91 16.58 25.50 7.99
CA GLN A 91 16.80 26.43 9.11
C GLN A 91 18.26 26.86 9.19
N GLY A 92 19.21 25.93 9.00
CA GLY A 92 20.65 26.22 8.95
C GLY A 92 21.09 26.97 7.68
N TRP A 93 20.42 26.75 6.54
CA TRP A 93 20.71 27.39 5.26
C TRP A 93 20.59 28.91 5.34
N SER A 94 19.56 29.40 6.06
CA SER A 94 19.34 30.82 6.31
C SER A 94 20.54 31.50 6.99
N PHE A 95 21.43 30.72 7.62
CA PHE A 95 22.62 31.22 8.33
C PHE A 95 23.94 30.94 7.59
N PHE A 96 24.07 29.85 6.84
CA PHE A 96 25.37 29.38 6.32
C PHE A 96 25.43 29.00 4.84
N GLY A 97 24.34 29.11 4.07
CA GLY A 97 24.39 28.95 2.60
C GLY A 97 24.59 27.52 2.07
N ASN A 98 24.51 26.47 2.91
CA ASN A 98 24.59 25.07 2.48
C ASN A 98 23.35 24.59 1.71
N GLU A 99 23.54 23.89 0.59
CA GLU A 99 22.46 23.35 -0.24
C GLU A 99 21.85 22.08 0.38
N CYS A 100 20.55 22.07 0.68
CA CYS A 100 19.85 20.93 1.31
C CYS A 100 19.47 19.81 0.33
N SER A 101 20.10 19.78 -0.85
CA SER A 101 19.76 18.88 -1.96
C SER A 101 19.92 17.41 -1.57
N GLU A 102 20.98 17.05 -0.83
CA GLU A 102 21.22 15.68 -0.38
C GLU A 102 20.08 15.13 0.48
N GLU A 103 19.59 15.94 1.43
CA GLU A 103 18.56 15.48 2.38
C GLU A 103 17.20 15.37 1.72
N ILE A 104 16.94 16.24 0.73
CA ILE A 104 15.76 16.16 -0.12
C ILE A 104 15.81 14.88 -0.96
N ILE A 105 16.96 14.55 -1.55
CA ILE A 105 17.13 13.33 -2.34
C ILE A 105 16.93 12.09 -1.47
N ARG A 106 17.55 12.03 -0.28
CA ARG A 106 17.39 10.90 0.65
C ARG A 106 15.93 10.73 1.08
N THR A 107 15.27 11.83 1.44
CA THR A 107 13.84 11.82 1.80
C THR A 107 12.97 11.30 0.66
N THR A 108 13.23 11.77 -0.57
CA THR A 108 12.46 11.35 -1.75
C THR A 108 12.63 9.86 -2.01
N LYS A 109 13.87 9.35 -1.97
CA LYS A 109 14.16 7.91 -2.11
C LYS A 109 13.49 7.07 -1.02
N CYS A 110 13.51 7.53 0.23
CA CYS A 110 12.81 6.86 1.32
C CYS A 110 11.32 6.72 1.02
N LEU A 111 10.67 7.81 0.58
CA LEU A 111 9.24 7.79 0.25
C LEU A 111 8.92 6.82 -0.88
N GLU A 112 9.74 6.81 -1.94
CA GLU A 112 9.57 5.91 -3.09
C GLU A 112 9.71 4.43 -2.68
N ILE A 113 10.77 4.10 -1.95
CA ILE A 113 11.05 2.73 -1.47
C ILE A 113 9.94 2.25 -0.55
N GLN A 114 9.54 3.07 0.43
CA GLN A 114 8.46 2.75 1.37
C GLN A 114 7.13 2.54 0.65
N GLN A 115 6.77 3.41 -0.29
CA GLN A 115 5.53 3.25 -1.07
C GLN A 115 5.54 1.98 -1.92
N ALA A 116 6.66 1.68 -2.58
CA ALA A 116 6.81 0.45 -3.37
C ALA A 116 6.68 -0.79 -2.49
N ALA A 117 7.33 -0.82 -1.33
CA ALA A 117 7.28 -1.94 -0.40
C ALA A 117 5.87 -2.13 0.20
N LEU A 118 5.20 -1.06 0.64
CA LEU A 118 3.81 -1.12 1.12
C LEU A 118 2.86 -1.66 0.05
N LYS A 119 3.09 -1.30 -1.22
CA LYS A 119 2.32 -1.84 -2.35
C LYS A 119 2.60 -3.33 -2.56
N LYS A 120 3.88 -3.75 -2.56
CA LYS A 120 4.27 -5.16 -2.69
C LYS A 120 3.70 -6.03 -1.56
N LEU A 121 3.66 -5.49 -0.35
CA LEU A 121 3.06 -6.14 0.83
C LEU A 121 1.54 -6.00 0.90
N ARG A 122 0.89 -5.43 -0.15
CA ARG A 122 -0.57 -5.31 -0.26
C ARG A 122 -1.21 -4.58 0.93
N PHE A 123 -0.55 -3.53 1.43
CA PHE A 123 -1.03 -2.76 2.58
C PHE A 123 -2.51 -2.32 2.44
N GLY A 124 -2.95 -1.94 1.24
CA GLY A 124 -4.35 -1.54 0.99
C GLY A 124 -5.38 -2.64 1.26
N ASP A 125 -4.95 -3.90 1.16
CA ASP A 125 -5.81 -5.08 1.30
C ASP A 125 -5.83 -5.62 2.74
N CYS A 126 -5.12 -4.99 3.69
CA CYS A 126 -5.06 -5.46 5.08
C CYS A 126 -6.46 -5.67 5.70
N TYR A 127 -6.67 -6.75 6.45
CA TYR A 127 -8.00 -7.15 6.97
C TYR A 127 -8.31 -6.68 8.40
N SER A 128 -7.40 -5.97 9.06
CA SER A 128 -7.62 -5.38 10.38
C SER A 128 -6.62 -4.26 10.63
N VAL A 129 -6.96 -3.30 11.49
CA VAL A 129 -6.05 -2.20 11.88
C VAL A 129 -4.71 -2.74 12.39
N LYS A 130 -4.76 -3.84 13.15
CA LYS A 130 -3.57 -4.54 13.64
C LYS A 130 -2.72 -5.08 12.49
N HIS A 131 -3.34 -5.71 11.49
CA HIS A 131 -2.61 -6.22 10.32
C HIS A 131 -1.97 -5.07 9.52
N CYS A 132 -2.71 -3.98 9.27
CA CYS A 132 -2.16 -2.81 8.58
C CYS A 132 -0.97 -2.22 9.37
N SER A 133 -1.09 -2.11 10.70
CA SER A 133 -0.03 -1.62 11.57
C SER A 133 1.21 -2.53 11.55
N SER A 134 1.01 -3.85 11.50
CA SER A 134 2.11 -4.81 11.35
C SER A 134 2.84 -4.63 10.02
N ILE A 135 2.12 -4.49 8.90
CA ILE A 135 2.73 -4.24 7.58
C ILE A 135 3.58 -2.97 7.62
N ARG A 136 3.03 -1.89 8.20
CA ARG A 136 3.74 -0.62 8.35
C ARG A 136 5.04 -0.78 9.14
N ALA A 137 4.97 -1.37 10.33
CA ALA A 137 6.12 -1.55 11.20
C ALA A 137 7.18 -2.47 10.57
N PHE A 138 6.73 -3.51 9.87
CA PHE A 138 7.63 -4.43 9.17
C PHE A 138 8.37 -3.74 8.02
N THR A 139 7.66 -2.90 7.26
CA THR A 139 8.26 -2.13 6.15
C THR A 139 9.31 -1.14 6.67
N ASP A 140 9.02 -0.47 7.78
CA ASP A 140 9.95 0.45 8.44
C ASP A 140 11.21 -0.27 8.97
N LEU A 141 11.03 -1.42 9.62
CA LEU A 141 12.12 -2.26 10.10
C LEU A 141 13.02 -2.75 8.95
N LEU A 142 12.43 -3.24 7.87
CA LEU A 142 13.19 -3.67 6.69
C LEU A 142 13.99 -2.51 6.08
N PHE A 143 13.41 -1.31 6.05
CA PHE A 143 14.08 -0.15 5.51
C PHE A 143 15.31 0.21 6.36
N THR A 144 15.12 0.37 7.66
CA THR A 144 16.19 0.76 8.58
C THR A 144 17.30 -0.30 8.66
N SER A 145 16.96 -1.59 8.54
CA SER A 145 17.96 -2.67 8.53
C SER A 145 18.82 -2.74 7.27
N HIS A 146 18.30 -2.30 6.11
CA HIS A 146 19.01 -2.39 4.82
C HIS A 146 19.67 -1.08 4.42
N PHE A 147 19.05 0.05 4.72
CA PHE A 147 19.49 1.36 4.24
C PHE A 147 20.08 2.24 5.35
N GLY A 148 19.90 1.86 6.62
CA GLY A 148 20.23 2.70 7.77
C GLY A 148 19.06 3.60 8.18
N GLN A 149 19.20 4.27 9.33
CA GLN A 149 18.14 5.10 9.89
C GLN A 149 17.80 6.29 8.98
N PHE A 150 18.79 6.85 8.28
CA PHE A 150 18.62 8.02 7.42
C PHE A 150 18.79 7.71 5.93
N GLY A 151 18.77 6.44 5.55
CA GLY A 151 18.94 6.02 4.15
C GLY A 151 20.36 6.27 3.63
N GLU A 152 21.36 6.18 4.49
CA GLU A 152 22.77 6.43 4.17
C GLU A 152 23.33 5.42 3.15
N ASN A 153 22.76 4.21 3.13
CA ASN A 153 23.25 3.10 2.33
C ASN A 153 22.38 2.79 1.10
N ILE A 154 21.58 3.73 0.60
CA ILE A 154 20.73 3.50 -0.58
C ILE A 154 21.59 3.41 -1.85
N ASN A 155 21.81 2.20 -2.34
CA ASN A 155 22.49 1.88 -3.59
C ASN A 155 21.81 0.68 -4.27
N GLU A 156 22.26 0.29 -5.46
CA GLU A 156 21.62 -0.79 -6.23
C GLU A 156 21.67 -2.14 -5.50
N GLU A 157 22.79 -2.46 -4.84
CA GLU A 157 22.96 -3.70 -4.10
C GLU A 157 22.02 -3.79 -2.89
N THR A 158 21.96 -2.74 -2.07
CA THR A 158 21.08 -2.71 -0.89
C THR A 158 19.61 -2.67 -1.30
N THR A 159 19.28 -2.01 -2.42
CA THR A 159 17.92 -1.97 -2.97
C THR A 159 17.48 -3.36 -3.43
N SER A 160 18.35 -4.08 -4.15
CA SER A 160 18.05 -5.45 -4.60
C SER A 160 17.87 -6.42 -3.42
N LYS A 161 18.71 -6.30 -2.37
CA LYS A 161 18.57 -7.09 -1.14
C LYS A 161 17.27 -6.77 -0.40
N PHE A 162 16.94 -5.49 -0.26
CA PHE A 162 15.69 -5.04 0.33
C PHE A 162 14.48 -5.57 -0.44
N ASP A 163 14.48 -5.48 -1.76
CA ASP A 163 13.38 -5.99 -2.59
C ASP A 163 13.16 -7.50 -2.39
N THR A 164 14.25 -8.27 -2.33
CA THR A 164 14.20 -9.70 -2.03
C THR A 164 13.64 -9.95 -0.63
N ALA A 165 14.10 -9.19 0.37
CA ALA A 165 13.61 -9.30 1.74
C ALA A 165 12.11 -8.95 1.87
N VAL A 166 11.63 -7.95 1.12
CA VAL A 166 10.20 -7.60 1.04
C VAL A 166 9.41 -8.76 0.43
N ASP A 167 9.93 -9.39 -0.63
CA ASP A 167 9.27 -10.51 -1.28
C ASP A 167 9.20 -11.76 -0.39
N GLU A 168 10.26 -12.06 0.35
CA GLU A 168 10.29 -13.14 1.34
C GLU A 168 9.36 -12.86 2.52
N ALA A 169 9.33 -11.60 2.98
CA ALA A 169 8.48 -11.16 4.07
C ALA A 169 6.98 -11.26 3.77
N PHE A 170 6.61 -11.19 2.49
CA PHE A 170 5.21 -11.28 2.06
C PHE A 170 4.49 -12.47 2.68
N ALA A 171 5.12 -13.65 2.62
CA ALA A 171 4.52 -14.87 3.15
C ALA A 171 4.44 -14.89 4.68
N ALA A 172 5.29 -14.15 5.40
CA ALA A 172 5.22 -14.04 6.85
C ALA A 172 4.13 -13.07 7.31
N VAL A 173 3.95 -11.97 6.57
CA VAL A 173 2.91 -10.97 6.80
C VAL A 173 1.51 -11.55 6.53
N TRP A 174 1.36 -12.30 5.43
CA TRP A 174 0.09 -12.85 4.95
C TRP A 174 -0.13 -14.33 5.30
N ARG A 175 0.30 -14.76 6.49
CA ARG A 175 -0.02 -16.08 7.05
C ARG A 175 -1.36 -16.07 7.77
#